data_AF-A0AAD7VUN1-F1
#
_entry.id   AF-A0AAD7VUN1-F1
#
_cell.length_a   1.000
_cell.length_b   1.000
_cell.length_c   1.000
_cell.angle_alpha   90.00
_cell.angle_beta   90.00
_cell.angle_gamma   90.00
#
_symmetry.space_group_name_H-M   'P 1'
#
loop_
_entity.id
_entity.type
_entity.pdbx_description
1 polymer ?
#
loop_
_entity_poly.entity_id
_entity_poly.type
_entity_poly.pdbx_seq_one_letter_code
_entity_poly.pdbx_strand_id
1 'polypeptide(L)'
;MLLAAIIVTVSAVFIPQAVTAVEGERIDESPADWPSSWRKEYRILLYSEKHGSKIEDVLKGYKSLLVEILKSEGIDVSQNNVLDCPPMKFTGKSDQWVSAVAYLFTRCADNLVTLNQDTKALDLYQKSLDIYGGLDKHVSLAYSGIAQLYTDKGDLKEAERFRKLAVIAACEKPILSTFDVQTGENGLKVIDDLAVARIDSSPTDVFVDAATELALIYVQDHQSARALRIFLSLVRLIAEKKESHLANNDKYPHYNPQLADEARLKYYVSETLWALGLRHEALEWTQMAYNEAVLFYMRDNASVEVARIAMQNLAKIYKHFGREEDAKEAALQASRISPDPAKNEVQWVIGHRL
;
A
#
# COMPACT_ATOMS: atom_id res chain seq x y z
N MET A 1 11.71 -30.93 23.08
CA MET A 1 11.11 -31.00 21.72
C MET A 1 9.62 -30.72 21.77
N LEU A 2 9.22 -29.49 22.12
CA LEU A 2 7.81 -29.06 22.18
C LEU A 2 7.75 -27.52 22.15
N LEU A 3 8.31 -26.92 21.10
CA LEU A 3 8.43 -25.47 20.91
C LEU A 3 7.95 -25.04 19.51
N ALA A 4 7.05 -25.82 18.91
CA ALA A 4 6.67 -25.68 17.49
C ALA A 4 5.16 -25.46 17.22
N ALA A 5 4.33 -25.19 18.22
CA ALA A 5 2.86 -25.15 18.03
C ALA A 5 2.20 -23.78 18.26
N ILE A 6 2.97 -22.72 18.54
CA ILE A 6 2.43 -21.35 18.66
C ILE A 6 3.33 -20.37 17.90
N ILE A 7 3.73 -20.75 16.68
CA ILE A 7 3.93 -19.72 15.66
C ILE A 7 2.50 -19.34 15.28
N VAL A 8 2.01 -18.31 15.97
CA VAL A 8 0.77 -17.61 15.65
C VAL A 8 0.73 -17.44 14.14
N THR A 9 -0.43 -17.73 13.59
CA THR A 9 -0.89 -17.51 12.22
C THR A 9 -0.63 -16.08 11.72
N VAL A 10 0.62 -15.68 11.61
CA VAL A 10 1.05 -14.52 10.81
C VAL A 10 0.61 -14.77 9.36
N SER A 11 0.56 -16.04 8.93
CA SER A 11 0.18 -16.47 7.58
C SER A 11 -1.32 -16.37 7.24
N ALA A 12 -2.24 -16.17 8.20
CA ALA A 12 -3.68 -16.30 7.92
C ALA A 12 -4.50 -14.99 8.04
N VAL A 13 -3.88 -13.89 8.47
CA VAL A 13 -4.52 -12.57 8.50
C VAL A 13 -3.58 -11.51 7.90
N PHE A 14 -2.87 -11.89 6.84
CA PHE A 14 -2.50 -10.89 5.85
C PHE A 14 -3.76 -10.65 5.05
N ILE A 15 -4.51 -9.60 5.42
CA ILE A 15 -5.52 -9.04 4.54
C ILE A 15 -4.76 -8.75 3.25
N PRO A 16 -5.05 -9.45 2.14
CA PRO A 16 -4.60 -8.95 0.86
C PRO A 16 -5.14 -7.53 0.82
N GLN A 17 -4.27 -6.55 0.65
CA GLN A 17 -4.73 -5.34 0.00
C GLN A 17 -5.19 -5.82 -1.38
N ALA A 18 -6.44 -6.29 -1.48
CA ALA A 18 -7.18 -6.12 -2.70
C ALA A 18 -6.95 -4.66 -3.01
N VAL A 19 -6.30 -4.40 -4.14
CA VAL A 19 -5.82 -3.11 -4.62
C VAL A 19 -6.91 -2.04 -4.39
N THR A 20 -6.98 -1.47 -3.19
CA THR A 20 -7.92 -0.43 -2.80
C THR A 20 -7.13 0.84 -2.53
N ALA A 21 -6.16 1.12 -3.38
CA ALA A 21 -5.54 2.44 -3.51
C ALA A 21 -6.44 3.43 -4.29
N VAL A 22 -7.73 3.11 -4.51
CA VAL A 22 -8.66 3.96 -5.29
C VAL A 22 -9.41 4.97 -4.40
N GLU A 23 -9.19 4.98 -3.09
CA GLU A 23 -9.88 5.90 -2.17
C GLU A 23 -9.24 7.28 -2.05
N GLY A 24 -7.98 7.46 -2.47
CA GLY A 24 -7.26 8.74 -2.40
C GLY A 24 -6.96 9.42 -3.73
N GLU A 25 -6.95 8.69 -4.86
CA GLU A 25 -6.60 9.28 -6.14
C GLU A 25 -7.66 10.27 -6.60
N ARG A 26 -7.27 11.54 -6.74
CA ARG A 26 -8.07 12.51 -7.48
C ARG A 26 -8.29 11.93 -8.87
N ILE A 27 -9.54 11.68 -9.23
CA ILE A 27 -10.02 11.22 -10.56
C ILE A 27 -9.58 12.17 -11.71
N ASP A 28 -8.81 13.22 -11.42
CA ASP A 28 -8.42 14.32 -12.31
C ASP A 28 -6.98 14.26 -12.85
N GLU A 29 -6.23 13.18 -12.64
CA GLU A 29 -4.85 13.09 -13.15
C GLU A 29 -4.72 12.78 -14.64
N SER A 30 -5.81 12.88 -15.40
CA SER A 30 -5.72 12.78 -16.85
C SER A 30 -4.91 13.95 -17.42
N PRO A 31 -3.90 13.72 -18.27
CA PRO A 31 -3.05 14.78 -18.82
C PRO A 31 -3.88 15.86 -19.52
N ALA A 32 -3.59 17.14 -19.24
CA ALA A 32 -4.37 18.25 -19.80
C ALA A 32 -4.32 18.32 -21.34
N ASP A 33 -3.23 17.80 -21.91
CA ASP A 33 -2.94 17.70 -23.33
C ASP A 33 -3.59 16.46 -24.00
N TRP A 34 -4.25 15.56 -23.25
CA TRP A 34 -5.08 14.52 -23.86
C TRP A 34 -6.33 15.10 -24.53
N PRO A 35 -6.73 14.58 -25.71
CA PRO A 35 -8.05 14.78 -26.28
C PRO A 35 -9.16 14.63 -25.24
N SER A 36 -10.18 15.48 -25.32
CA SER A 36 -11.30 15.48 -24.37
C SER A 36 -12.06 14.15 -24.35
N SER A 37 -12.10 13.43 -25.48
CA SER A 37 -12.64 12.08 -25.58
C SER A 37 -11.89 11.10 -24.68
N TRP A 38 -10.56 11.04 -24.78
CA TRP A 38 -9.73 10.14 -23.98
C TRP A 38 -9.82 10.42 -22.50
N ARG A 39 -9.77 11.71 -22.11
CA ARG A 39 -9.94 12.09 -20.70
C ARG A 39 -11.30 11.66 -20.14
N LYS A 40 -12.37 11.83 -20.93
CA LYS A 40 -13.71 11.41 -20.54
C LYS A 40 -13.79 9.89 -20.39
N GLU A 41 -13.30 9.15 -21.36
CA GLU A 41 -13.30 7.68 -21.32
C GLU A 41 -12.47 7.15 -20.14
N TYR A 42 -11.26 7.68 -19.95
CA TYR A 42 -10.40 7.34 -18.83
C TYR A 42 -11.08 7.52 -17.47
N ARG A 43 -11.76 8.66 -17.27
CA ARG A 43 -12.53 8.92 -16.04
C ARG A 43 -13.70 7.97 -15.85
N ILE A 44 -14.39 7.60 -16.94
CA ILE A 44 -15.47 6.60 -16.89
C ILE A 44 -14.91 5.24 -16.45
N LEU A 45 -13.76 4.82 -16.99
CA LEU A 45 -13.14 3.55 -16.64
C LEU A 45 -12.71 3.51 -15.16
N LEU A 46 -12.06 4.57 -14.66
CA LEU A 46 -11.73 4.70 -13.24
C LEU A 46 -12.97 4.64 -12.34
N TYR A 47 -14.05 5.32 -12.74
CA TYR A 47 -15.31 5.29 -12.01
C TYR A 47 -15.92 3.88 -12.01
N SER A 48 -15.97 3.23 -13.18
CA SER A 48 -16.52 1.89 -13.35
C SER A 48 -15.77 0.85 -12.51
N GLU A 49 -14.44 0.92 -12.50
CA GLU A 49 -13.58 0.06 -11.67
C GLU A 49 -13.87 0.26 -10.18
N LYS A 50 -13.94 1.52 -9.71
CA LYS A 50 -14.22 1.84 -8.31
C LYS A 50 -15.61 1.36 -7.84
N HIS A 51 -16.60 1.39 -8.72
CA HIS A 51 -18.00 1.07 -8.37
C HIS A 51 -18.38 -0.37 -8.72
N GLY A 52 -17.40 -1.27 -8.88
CA GLY A 52 -17.63 -2.70 -9.00
C GLY A 52 -18.29 -3.11 -10.32
N SER A 53 -18.00 -2.40 -11.42
CA SER A 53 -18.34 -2.89 -12.75
C SER A 53 -17.62 -4.23 -13.03
N LYS A 54 -18.12 -5.02 -13.98
CA LYS A 54 -17.45 -6.26 -14.38
C LYS A 54 -16.03 -5.96 -14.83
N ILE A 55 -15.08 -6.64 -14.21
CA ILE A 55 -13.66 -6.34 -14.39
C ILE A 55 -13.19 -6.59 -15.83
N GLU A 56 -13.80 -7.55 -16.52
CA GLU A 56 -13.52 -7.83 -17.92
C GLU A 56 -13.93 -6.67 -18.84
N ASP A 57 -15.04 -5.98 -18.53
CA ASP A 57 -15.52 -4.84 -19.29
C ASP A 57 -14.61 -3.62 -19.06
N VAL A 58 -14.17 -3.41 -17.81
CA VAL A 58 -13.20 -2.36 -17.44
C VAL A 58 -11.86 -2.59 -18.13
N LEU A 59 -11.32 -3.81 -18.05
CA LEU A 59 -10.08 -4.19 -18.72
C LEU A 59 -10.16 -4.01 -20.24
N LYS A 60 -11.29 -4.38 -20.85
CA LYS A 60 -11.51 -4.17 -22.29
C LYS A 60 -11.52 -2.68 -22.64
N GLY A 61 -12.13 -1.85 -21.81
CA GLY A 61 -12.11 -0.40 -21.97
C GLY A 61 -10.70 0.18 -21.89
N TYR A 62 -9.92 -0.17 -20.88
CA TYR A 62 -8.54 0.30 -20.75
C TYR A 62 -7.67 -0.13 -21.94
N LYS A 63 -7.80 -1.38 -22.40
CA LYS A 63 -7.10 -1.85 -23.60
C LYS A 63 -7.50 -1.08 -24.86
N SER A 64 -8.78 -0.79 -25.02
CA SER A 64 -9.29 -0.05 -26.19
C SER A 64 -8.72 1.38 -26.22
N LEU A 65 -8.74 2.06 -25.07
CA LEU A 65 -8.16 3.39 -24.91
C LEU A 65 -6.65 3.38 -25.16
N LEU A 66 -5.91 2.41 -24.63
CA LEU A 66 -4.48 2.25 -24.90
C LEU A 66 -4.20 2.07 -26.40
N VAL A 67 -4.95 1.21 -27.10
CA VAL A 67 -4.78 1.01 -28.54
C VAL A 67 -5.02 2.30 -29.32
N GLU A 68 -6.02 3.10 -28.94
CA GLU A 68 -6.29 4.39 -29.58
C GLU A 68 -5.12 5.38 -29.38
N ILE A 69 -4.63 5.50 -28.14
CA ILE A 69 -3.49 6.36 -27.81
C ILE A 69 -2.25 5.93 -28.61
N LEU A 70 -1.91 4.64 -28.58
CA LEU A 70 -0.70 4.13 -29.23
C LEU A 70 -0.74 4.32 -30.75
N LYS A 71 -1.90 4.08 -31.39
CA LYS A 71 -2.08 4.33 -32.82
C LYS A 71 -1.93 5.80 -33.19
N SER A 72 -2.39 6.71 -32.33
CA SER A 72 -2.23 8.16 -32.56
C SER A 72 -0.75 8.59 -32.57
N GLU A 73 0.10 7.84 -31.87
CA GLU A 73 1.55 8.04 -31.83
C GLU A 73 2.30 7.23 -32.91
N GLY A 74 1.57 6.61 -33.85
CA GLY A 74 2.15 5.83 -34.93
C GLY A 74 2.72 4.47 -34.51
N ILE A 75 2.37 3.98 -33.33
CA ILE A 75 2.79 2.65 -32.84
C ILE A 75 1.77 1.63 -33.36
N ASP A 76 2.24 0.67 -34.16
CA ASP A 76 1.37 -0.38 -34.68
C ASP A 76 1.05 -1.38 -33.56
N VAL A 77 -0.23 -1.45 -33.20
CA VAL A 77 -0.76 -2.37 -32.22
C VAL A 77 -2.03 -2.99 -32.79
N SER A 78 -2.09 -4.33 -32.76
CA SER A 78 -3.31 -5.04 -33.10
C SER A 78 -4.43 -4.64 -32.12
N GLN A 79 -5.69 -4.63 -32.60
CA GLN A 79 -6.84 -4.09 -31.86
C GLN A 79 -7.05 -4.70 -30.46
N ASN A 80 -6.46 -5.85 -30.16
CA ASN A 80 -6.65 -6.56 -28.89
C ASN A 80 -5.36 -6.97 -28.18
N ASN A 81 -4.18 -6.63 -28.70
CA ASN A 81 -2.93 -7.08 -28.10
C ASN A 81 -1.95 -5.96 -27.75
N VAL A 82 -2.26 -5.24 -26.67
CA VAL A 82 -1.31 -4.33 -26.01
C VAL A 82 -0.08 -5.04 -25.43
N LEU A 83 -0.07 -6.38 -25.36
CA LEU A 83 1.10 -7.16 -24.91
C LEU A 83 2.22 -7.22 -25.96
N ASP A 84 1.94 -6.94 -27.22
CA ASP A 84 2.95 -7.05 -28.30
C ASP A 84 3.60 -5.70 -28.65
N CYS A 85 3.32 -4.63 -27.90
CA CYS A 85 3.92 -3.33 -28.20
C CYS A 85 5.44 -3.34 -27.96
N PRO A 86 6.26 -2.77 -28.88
CA PRO A 86 7.69 -2.61 -28.68
C PRO A 86 7.98 -1.59 -27.57
N PRO A 87 9.22 -1.47 -27.06
CA PRO A 87 9.61 -0.38 -26.17
C PRO A 87 9.24 0.99 -26.75
N MET A 88 8.60 1.83 -25.94
CA MET A 88 7.97 3.07 -26.40
C MET A 88 8.75 4.28 -25.94
N LYS A 89 8.93 5.25 -26.85
CA LYS A 89 9.45 6.57 -26.51
C LYS A 89 8.54 7.63 -27.12
N PHE A 90 7.91 8.42 -26.27
CA PHE A 90 6.96 9.44 -26.68
C PHE A 90 7.67 10.80 -26.78
N THR A 91 8.23 11.11 -27.95
CA THR A 91 8.97 12.36 -28.15
C THR A 91 8.05 13.57 -28.18
N GLY A 92 8.39 14.62 -27.42
CA GLY A 92 7.64 15.88 -27.39
C GLY A 92 6.38 15.84 -26.53
N LYS A 93 6.18 14.77 -25.76
CA LYS A 93 5.10 14.67 -24.77
C LYS A 93 5.58 15.13 -23.40
N SER A 94 4.65 15.60 -22.57
CA SER A 94 4.91 15.96 -21.18
C SER A 94 5.12 14.72 -20.31
N ASP A 95 5.84 14.84 -19.19
CA ASP A 95 6.01 13.73 -18.24
C ASP A 95 4.66 13.22 -17.73
N GLN A 96 3.67 14.11 -17.53
CA GLN A 96 2.30 13.73 -17.17
C GLN A 96 1.64 12.88 -18.26
N TRP A 97 1.81 13.23 -19.54
CA TRP A 97 1.29 12.45 -20.65
C TRP A 97 1.88 11.03 -20.66
N VAL A 98 3.20 10.94 -20.54
CA VAL A 98 3.95 9.67 -20.54
C VAL A 98 3.53 8.80 -19.34
N SER A 99 3.41 9.44 -18.18
CA SER A 99 2.95 8.84 -16.92
C SER A 99 1.57 8.22 -17.02
N ALA A 100 0.61 8.92 -17.62
CA ALA A 100 -0.75 8.43 -17.71
C ALA A 100 -0.85 7.20 -18.63
N VAL A 101 -0.02 7.11 -19.68
CA VAL A 101 0.09 5.88 -20.50
C VAL A 101 0.71 4.74 -19.69
N ALA A 102 1.81 4.97 -18.98
CA ALA A 102 2.41 3.97 -18.11
C ALA A 102 1.43 3.50 -17.02
N TYR A 103 0.62 4.40 -16.49
CA TYR A 103 -0.39 4.08 -15.50
C TYR A 103 -1.53 3.22 -16.08
N LEU A 104 -1.99 3.50 -17.31
CA LEU A 104 -2.95 2.65 -18.01
C LEU A 104 -2.47 1.20 -18.16
N PHE A 105 -1.17 0.99 -18.45
CA PHE A 105 -0.58 -0.35 -18.46
C PHE A 105 -0.65 -1.02 -17.09
N THR A 106 -0.32 -0.28 -16.03
CA THR A 106 -0.42 -0.74 -14.63
C THR A 106 -1.86 -1.13 -14.27
N ARG A 107 -2.85 -0.30 -14.61
CA ARG A 107 -4.27 -0.63 -14.38
C ARG A 107 -4.72 -1.88 -15.12
N CYS A 108 -4.30 -2.02 -16.39
CA CYS A 108 -4.57 -3.27 -17.12
C CYS A 108 -3.95 -4.48 -16.42
N ALA A 109 -2.74 -4.34 -15.88
CA ALA A 109 -2.07 -5.40 -15.12
C ALA A 109 -2.85 -5.74 -13.84
N ASP A 110 -3.25 -4.75 -13.03
CA ASP A 110 -4.04 -4.96 -11.80
C ASP A 110 -5.35 -5.73 -12.06
N ASN A 111 -6.04 -5.37 -13.16
CA ASN A 111 -7.25 -6.05 -13.60
C ASN A 111 -6.97 -7.50 -14.03
N LEU A 112 -5.80 -7.76 -14.66
CA LEU A 112 -5.37 -9.12 -15.01
C LEU A 112 -4.99 -9.95 -13.79
N VAL A 113 -4.35 -9.37 -12.76
CA VAL A 113 -4.08 -10.05 -11.48
C VAL A 113 -5.39 -10.51 -10.85
N THR A 114 -6.40 -9.62 -10.80
CA THR A 114 -7.72 -9.97 -10.25
C THR A 114 -8.41 -11.08 -11.05
N LEU A 115 -8.10 -11.19 -12.35
CA LEU A 115 -8.54 -12.29 -13.23
C LEU A 115 -7.65 -13.53 -13.17
N ASN A 116 -6.68 -13.60 -12.25
CA ASN A 116 -5.69 -14.67 -12.10
C ASN A 116 -4.85 -14.91 -13.38
N GLN A 117 -4.51 -13.85 -14.11
CA GLN A 117 -3.69 -13.88 -15.33
C GLN A 117 -2.28 -13.30 -15.08
N ASP A 118 -1.62 -13.77 -14.02
CA ASP A 118 -0.37 -13.22 -13.48
C ASP A 118 0.77 -13.07 -14.49
N THR A 119 0.92 -14.02 -15.43
CA THR A 119 1.96 -13.94 -16.46
C THR A 119 1.76 -12.73 -17.36
N LYS A 120 0.51 -12.48 -17.79
CA LYS A 120 0.19 -11.31 -18.62
C LYS A 120 0.21 -10.01 -17.81
N ALA A 121 -0.13 -10.07 -16.52
CA ALA A 121 -0.01 -8.92 -15.63
C ALA A 121 1.46 -8.51 -15.49
N LEU A 122 2.37 -9.46 -15.28
CA LEU A 122 3.80 -9.22 -15.22
C LEU A 122 4.34 -8.56 -16.49
N ASP A 123 3.93 -9.04 -17.67
CA ASP A 123 4.32 -8.44 -18.95
C ASP A 123 3.86 -6.98 -19.07
N LEU A 124 2.65 -6.65 -18.59
CA LEU A 124 2.14 -5.27 -18.62
C LEU A 124 2.81 -4.37 -17.59
N TYR A 125 3.12 -4.86 -16.39
CA TYR A 125 3.93 -4.09 -15.43
C TYR A 125 5.31 -3.80 -16.01
N GLN A 126 5.97 -4.79 -16.63
CA GLN A 126 7.28 -4.56 -17.26
C GLN A 126 7.19 -3.53 -18.39
N LYS A 127 6.14 -3.57 -19.22
CA LYS A 127 5.91 -2.54 -20.24
C LYS A 127 5.66 -1.15 -19.67
N SER A 128 4.96 -1.07 -18.53
CA SER A 128 4.81 0.20 -17.81
C SER A 128 6.18 0.77 -17.43
N LEU A 129 7.08 -0.07 -16.92
CA LEU A 129 8.45 0.32 -16.56
C LEU A 129 9.33 0.67 -17.78
N ASP A 130 9.08 0.05 -18.94
CA ASP A 130 9.82 0.32 -20.18
C ASP A 130 9.47 1.69 -20.79
N ILE A 131 8.36 2.32 -20.37
CA ILE A 131 7.97 3.67 -20.81
C ILE A 131 8.87 4.69 -20.09
N TYR A 132 9.90 5.13 -20.80
CA TYR A 132 10.93 6.03 -20.30
C TYR A 132 10.38 7.46 -20.08
N GLY A 133 10.51 8.01 -18.86
CA GLY A 133 10.21 9.42 -18.55
C GLY A 133 8.85 9.72 -17.90
N GLY A 134 8.33 8.80 -17.08
CA GLY A 134 7.13 9.04 -16.26
C GLY A 134 7.42 9.61 -14.87
N LEU A 135 6.35 9.95 -14.16
CA LEU A 135 6.33 10.35 -12.77
C LEU A 135 6.70 9.14 -11.90
N ASP A 136 7.63 9.40 -11.00
CA ASP A 136 8.16 8.54 -9.94
C ASP A 136 7.10 7.64 -9.26
N LYS A 137 5.89 8.17 -9.02
CA LYS A 137 4.78 7.42 -8.41
C LYS A 137 4.26 6.24 -9.24
N HIS A 138 4.15 6.35 -10.57
CA HIS A 138 3.59 5.26 -11.38
C HIS A 138 4.62 4.14 -11.58
N VAL A 139 5.90 4.51 -11.64
CA VAL A 139 7.01 3.55 -11.59
C VAL A 139 6.95 2.76 -10.28
N SER A 140 6.70 3.44 -9.16
CA SER A 140 6.51 2.78 -7.86
C SER A 140 5.32 1.82 -7.84
N LEU A 141 4.18 2.19 -8.44
CA LEU A 141 3.00 1.31 -8.54
C LEU A 141 3.29 0.06 -9.38
N ALA A 142 3.97 0.20 -10.51
CA ALA A 142 4.34 -0.95 -11.34
C ALA A 142 5.28 -1.91 -10.59
N TYR A 143 6.32 -1.39 -9.92
CA TYR A 143 7.18 -2.22 -9.08
C TYR A 143 6.43 -2.89 -7.92
N SER A 144 5.47 -2.18 -7.32
CA SER A 144 4.61 -2.71 -6.26
C SER A 144 3.76 -3.89 -6.74
N GLY A 145 3.15 -3.77 -7.93
CA GLY A 145 2.39 -4.85 -8.56
C GLY A 145 3.25 -6.09 -8.86
N ILE A 146 4.46 -5.90 -9.38
CA ILE A 146 5.41 -7.00 -9.60
C ILE A 146 5.80 -7.66 -8.27
N ALA A 147 6.13 -6.87 -7.26
CA ALA A 147 6.48 -7.38 -5.94
C ALA A 147 5.35 -8.23 -5.34
N GLN A 148 4.10 -7.78 -5.46
CA GLN A 148 2.93 -8.53 -4.99
C GLN A 148 2.82 -9.89 -5.69
N LEU A 149 2.98 -9.95 -7.02
CA LEU A 149 2.96 -11.21 -7.77
C LEU A 149 4.04 -12.20 -7.29
N TYR A 150 5.21 -11.72 -6.88
CA TYR A 150 6.26 -12.58 -6.31
C TYR A 150 5.94 -12.99 -4.86
N THR A 151 5.36 -12.11 -4.05
CA THR A 151 4.85 -12.44 -2.71
C THR A 151 3.82 -13.56 -2.79
N ASP A 152 2.85 -13.47 -3.71
CA ASP A 152 1.78 -14.46 -3.88
C ASP A 152 2.32 -15.83 -4.34
N LYS A 153 3.44 -15.84 -5.07
CA LYS A 153 4.18 -17.05 -5.45
C LYS A 153 5.09 -17.60 -4.34
N GLY A 154 5.25 -16.86 -3.24
CA GLY A 154 6.15 -17.20 -2.14
C GLY A 154 7.63 -16.93 -2.41
N ASP A 155 7.98 -16.22 -3.49
CA ASP A 155 9.35 -15.80 -3.77
C ASP A 155 9.63 -14.45 -3.08
N LEU A 156 9.82 -14.52 -1.75
CA LEU A 156 10.02 -13.34 -0.92
C LEU A 156 11.29 -12.56 -1.28
N LYS A 157 12.29 -13.21 -1.88
CA LYS A 157 13.55 -12.55 -2.27
C LYS A 157 13.34 -11.60 -3.45
N GLU A 158 12.66 -12.06 -4.51
CA GLU A 158 12.31 -11.18 -5.62
C GLU A 158 11.26 -10.14 -5.21
N ALA A 159 10.30 -10.52 -4.37
CA ALA A 159 9.33 -9.59 -3.81
C ALA A 159 10.00 -8.44 -3.05
N GLU A 160 10.96 -8.74 -2.16
CA GLU A 160 11.75 -7.75 -1.43
C GLU A 160 12.48 -6.82 -2.41
N ARG A 161 13.16 -7.37 -3.43
CA ARG A 161 13.90 -6.60 -4.42
C ARG A 161 13.01 -5.58 -5.13
N PHE A 162 11.87 -6.02 -5.65
CA PHE A 162 10.94 -5.14 -6.37
C PHE A 162 10.26 -4.14 -5.43
N ARG A 163 9.90 -4.56 -4.21
CA ARG A 163 9.29 -3.63 -3.25
C ARG A 163 10.26 -2.52 -2.84
N LYS A 164 11.53 -2.86 -2.69
CA LYS A 164 12.59 -1.88 -2.47
C LYS A 164 12.70 -0.87 -3.62
N LEU A 165 12.64 -1.34 -4.87
CA LEU A 165 12.60 -0.45 -6.04
C LEU A 165 11.35 0.45 -6.03
N ALA A 166 10.20 -0.07 -5.58
CA ALA A 166 8.99 0.74 -5.42
C ALA A 166 9.17 1.87 -4.39
N VAL A 167 9.77 1.58 -3.23
CA VAL A 167 10.09 2.60 -2.22
C VAL A 167 11.02 3.68 -2.78
N ILE A 168 12.09 3.26 -3.47
CA ILE A 168 13.03 4.17 -4.13
C ILE A 168 12.31 5.06 -5.14
N ALA A 169 11.45 4.47 -5.98
CA ALA A 169 10.70 5.21 -6.99
C ALA A 169 9.71 6.19 -6.35
N ALA A 170 9.15 5.91 -5.17
CA ALA A 170 8.21 6.81 -4.51
C ALA A 170 8.86 7.99 -3.77
N CYS A 171 10.17 7.94 -3.52
CA CYS A 171 10.92 9.07 -2.95
C CYS A 171 11.24 10.10 -4.05
N GLU A 172 10.43 11.16 -4.16
CA GLU A 172 10.65 12.29 -5.09
C GLU A 172 12.11 12.81 -4.99
N LYS A 173 12.87 12.80 -6.11
CA LYS A 173 14.35 13.02 -6.08
C LYS A 173 14.75 14.49 -5.96
N PRO A 174 15.77 14.76 -5.10
CA PRO A 174 17.14 14.91 -5.63
C PRO A 174 18.15 13.87 -5.14
N ILE A 175 17.91 13.18 -4.01
CA ILE A 175 18.92 12.39 -3.30
C ILE A 175 19.33 11.14 -4.08
N LEU A 176 18.38 10.49 -4.76
CA LEU A 176 18.62 9.27 -5.52
C LEU A 176 19.22 9.51 -6.92
N SER A 177 19.51 10.76 -7.33
CA SER A 177 20.29 11.02 -8.56
C SER A 177 21.74 10.52 -8.42
N THR A 178 22.18 10.28 -7.18
CA THR A 178 23.48 9.70 -6.84
C THR A 178 23.47 8.18 -6.71
N PHE A 179 22.28 7.56 -6.67
CA PHE A 179 22.12 6.12 -6.51
C PHE A 179 21.57 5.53 -7.80
N ASP A 180 22.41 4.77 -8.49
CA ASP A 180 22.04 4.06 -9.71
C ASP A 180 20.99 2.99 -9.39
N VAL A 181 19.73 3.34 -9.62
CA VAL A 181 18.54 2.48 -9.38
C VAL A 181 18.59 1.24 -10.28
N GLN A 182 19.38 1.27 -11.35
CA GLN A 182 19.43 0.20 -12.35
C GLN A 182 20.40 -0.95 -12.00
N THR A 183 21.33 -0.78 -11.05
CA THR A 183 22.34 -1.80 -10.71
C THR A 183 22.18 -2.45 -9.33
N GLY A 184 21.04 -2.22 -8.67
CA GLY A 184 20.52 -3.10 -7.61
C GLY A 184 21.24 -3.02 -6.26
N GLU A 185 22.50 -3.41 -6.14
CA GLU A 185 23.06 -3.70 -4.80
C GLU A 185 23.28 -2.47 -3.90
N ASN A 186 23.69 -1.33 -4.46
CA ASN A 186 23.94 -0.14 -3.66
C ASN A 186 22.64 0.58 -3.28
N GLY A 187 21.67 0.72 -4.20
CA GLY A 187 20.35 1.30 -3.91
C GLY A 187 19.55 0.50 -2.88
N LEU A 188 19.62 -0.84 -2.93
CA LEU A 188 18.93 -1.74 -2.01
C LEU A 188 19.50 -1.68 -0.57
N LYS A 189 20.79 -1.38 -0.39
CA LYS A 189 21.41 -1.14 0.93
C LYS A 189 20.94 0.17 1.54
N VAL A 190 20.74 1.21 0.72
CA VAL A 190 20.26 2.51 1.21
C VAL A 190 18.87 2.41 1.80
N ILE A 191 18.02 1.44 1.44
CA ILE A 191 16.65 1.36 1.99
C ILE A 191 16.61 0.95 3.46
N ASP A 192 17.50 0.03 3.86
CA ASP A 192 17.65 -0.34 5.27
C ASP A 192 18.08 0.89 6.10
N ASP A 193 18.81 1.83 5.46
CA ASP A 193 19.20 3.11 6.03
C ASP A 193 18.14 4.21 5.84
N LEU A 194 17.42 4.32 4.72
CA LEU A 194 16.43 5.36 4.34
C LEU A 194 15.11 5.20 5.09
N ALA A 195 14.70 3.96 5.37
CA ALA A 195 13.59 3.73 6.28
C ALA A 195 13.90 4.21 7.71
N VAL A 196 15.16 4.52 8.02
CA VAL A 196 15.63 5.04 9.31
C VAL A 196 16.16 6.49 9.19
N ALA A 197 16.69 6.88 8.04
CA ALA A 197 17.45 8.10 7.80
C ALA A 197 16.57 9.12 7.07
N ARG A 198 15.79 9.84 7.89
CA ARG A 198 15.20 11.14 7.57
C ARG A 198 14.30 11.16 6.35
N ILE A 199 13.03 10.95 6.66
CA ILE A 199 11.86 11.40 5.90
C ILE A 199 11.79 12.95 5.91
N ASP A 200 12.88 13.60 5.50
CA ASP A 200 12.91 15.03 5.20
C ASP A 200 12.61 15.27 3.70
N SER A 201 12.57 14.20 2.89
CA SER A 201 11.97 14.21 1.55
C SER A 201 10.47 14.10 1.71
N SER A 202 9.72 15.16 1.38
CA SER A 202 8.25 15.22 1.37
C SER A 202 7.63 13.87 0.92
N PRO A 203 7.22 12.99 1.85
CA PRO A 203 6.74 11.68 1.48
C PRO A 203 5.42 11.80 0.75
N THR A 204 5.12 10.80 -0.06
CA THR A 204 3.84 10.66 -0.75
C THR A 204 3.09 9.48 -0.13
N ASP A 205 1.78 9.40 -0.37
CA ASP A 205 0.98 8.25 0.08
C ASP A 205 1.55 6.94 -0.49
N VAL A 206 1.99 6.96 -1.75
CA VAL A 206 2.64 5.84 -2.45
C VAL A 206 3.92 5.39 -1.75
N PHE A 207 4.71 6.31 -1.18
CA PHE A 207 5.89 5.96 -0.40
C PHE A 207 5.53 5.20 0.87
N VAL A 208 4.52 5.68 1.61
CA VAL A 208 4.11 5.05 2.86
C VAL A 208 3.55 3.66 2.62
N ASP A 209 2.75 3.47 1.58
CA ASP A 209 2.23 2.16 1.20
C ASP A 209 3.36 1.20 0.80
N ALA A 210 4.26 1.61 -0.10
CA ALA A 210 5.38 0.77 -0.53
C ALA A 210 6.31 0.39 0.63
N ALA A 211 6.57 1.32 1.56
CA ALA A 211 7.41 1.07 2.74
C ALA A 211 6.70 0.13 3.73
N THR A 212 5.39 0.29 3.93
CA THR A 212 4.59 -0.60 4.78
C THR A 212 4.63 -2.02 4.23
N GLU A 213 4.42 -2.20 2.93
CA GLU A 213 4.47 -3.52 2.30
C GLU A 213 5.87 -4.16 2.33
N LEU A 214 6.95 -3.37 2.24
CA LEU A 214 8.30 -3.87 2.44
C LEU A 214 8.50 -4.42 3.87
N ALA A 215 8.02 -3.69 4.87
CA ALA A 215 8.10 -4.12 6.25
C ALA A 215 7.30 -5.42 6.48
N LEU A 216 6.15 -5.57 5.80
CA LEU A 216 5.37 -6.80 5.84
C LEU A 216 6.10 -7.98 5.20
N ILE A 217 6.80 -7.80 4.09
CA ILE A 217 7.69 -8.83 3.51
C ILE A 217 8.78 -9.22 4.52
N TYR A 218 9.38 -8.25 5.22
CA TYR A 218 10.35 -8.55 6.29
C TYR A 218 9.74 -9.33 7.46
N VAL A 219 8.47 -9.09 7.83
CA VAL A 219 7.79 -9.92 8.84
C VAL A 219 7.63 -11.35 8.32
N GLN A 220 7.23 -11.53 7.07
CA GLN A 220 7.05 -12.85 6.45
C GLN A 220 8.37 -13.62 6.35
N ASP A 221 9.47 -12.95 6.05
CA ASP A 221 10.82 -13.52 5.99
C ASP A 221 11.52 -13.61 7.37
N HIS A 222 10.76 -13.48 8.47
CA HIS A 222 11.26 -13.55 9.85
C HIS A 222 12.33 -12.51 10.21
N GLN A 223 12.44 -11.43 9.44
CA GLN A 223 13.31 -10.28 9.69
C GLN A 223 12.63 -9.20 10.55
N SER A 224 12.00 -9.61 11.66
CA SER A 224 11.15 -8.74 12.49
C SER A 224 11.84 -7.46 12.98
N ALA A 225 13.16 -7.51 13.25
CA ALA A 225 13.91 -6.33 13.66
C ALA A 225 14.00 -5.26 12.56
N ARG A 226 14.08 -5.67 11.28
CA ARG A 226 14.06 -4.73 10.15
C ARG A 226 12.65 -4.17 9.94
N ALA A 227 11.63 -5.03 9.95
CA ALA A 227 10.23 -4.61 9.85
C ALA A 227 9.87 -3.56 10.92
N LEU A 228 10.25 -3.82 12.18
CA LEU A 228 9.97 -2.92 13.30
C LEU A 228 10.55 -1.52 13.09
N ARG A 229 11.78 -1.41 12.57
CA ARG A 229 12.41 -0.12 12.28
C ARG A 229 11.59 0.68 11.26
N ILE A 230 11.14 0.04 10.19
CA ILE A 230 10.33 0.70 9.16
C ILE A 230 9.00 1.18 9.77
N PHE A 231 8.27 0.29 10.47
CA PHE A 231 6.97 0.66 11.04
C PHE A 231 7.07 1.81 12.04
N LEU A 232 8.08 1.80 12.92
CA LEU A 232 8.29 2.90 13.88
C LEU A 232 8.59 4.24 13.19
N SER A 233 9.38 4.22 12.12
CA SER A 233 9.65 5.42 11.32
C SER A 233 8.39 5.96 10.63
N LEU A 234 7.53 5.09 10.10
CA LEU A 234 6.27 5.50 9.48
C LEU A 234 5.26 6.05 10.50
N VAL A 235 5.15 5.44 11.69
CA VAL A 235 4.33 6.00 12.79
C VAL A 235 4.80 7.41 13.15
N ARG A 236 6.12 7.59 13.29
CA ARG A 236 6.72 8.89 13.59
C ARG A 236 6.41 9.92 12.50
N LEU A 237 6.49 9.52 11.22
CA LEU A 237 6.16 10.40 10.11
C LEU A 237 4.72 10.94 10.21
N ILE A 238 3.76 10.06 10.46
CA ILE A 238 2.35 10.45 10.58
C ILE A 238 2.15 11.42 11.75
N ALA A 239 2.79 11.16 12.89
CA ALA A 239 2.76 12.05 14.03
C ALA A 239 3.33 13.44 13.70
N GLU A 240 4.50 13.50 13.05
CA GLU A 240 5.11 14.76 12.61
C GLU A 240 4.22 15.51 11.60
N LYS A 241 3.55 14.81 10.66
CA LYS A 241 2.57 15.42 9.74
C LYS A 241 1.41 16.05 10.53
N LYS A 242 0.81 15.31 11.47
CA LYS A 242 -0.31 15.79 12.30
C LYS A 242 0.11 17.04 13.09
N GLU A 243 1.26 17.03 13.74
CA GLU A 243 1.81 18.18 14.47
C GLU A 243 2.04 19.39 13.56
N SER A 244 2.60 19.16 12.37
CA SER A 244 2.88 20.21 11.39
C SER A 244 1.61 20.90 10.90
N HIS A 245 0.53 20.14 10.69
CA HIS A 245 -0.79 20.66 10.33
C HIS A 245 -1.41 21.49 11.47
N LEU A 246 -1.32 21.02 12.72
CA LEU A 246 -1.77 21.77 13.90
C LEU A 246 -0.99 23.08 14.10
N ALA A 247 0.29 23.10 13.73
CA ALA A 247 1.15 24.27 13.77
C ALA A 247 0.96 25.23 12.58
N ASN A 248 0.03 24.94 11.65
CA ASN A 248 -0.17 25.67 10.38
C ASN A 248 1.11 25.78 9.54
N ASN A 249 2.01 24.80 9.64
CA ASN A 249 3.24 24.71 8.87
C ASN A 249 3.26 23.33 8.21
N ASP A 250 2.62 23.19 7.05
CA ASP A 250 2.46 21.90 6.39
C ASP A 250 3.82 21.39 5.87
N LYS A 251 4.54 20.67 6.72
CA LYS A 251 5.89 20.15 6.46
C LYS A 251 5.90 19.15 5.29
N TYR A 252 4.78 18.47 5.05
CA TYR A 252 4.67 17.37 4.08
C TYR A 252 3.40 17.52 3.22
N PRO A 253 3.32 18.53 2.35
CA PRO A 253 2.08 18.91 1.64
C PRO A 253 1.57 17.83 0.68
N HIS A 254 2.41 16.87 0.29
CA HIS A 254 2.09 15.79 -0.63
C HIS A 254 1.72 14.47 0.05
N TYR A 255 1.75 14.44 1.39
CA TYR A 255 1.30 13.30 2.20
C TYR A 255 -0.03 13.61 2.87
N ASN A 256 -1.02 12.74 2.68
CA ASN A 256 -2.32 12.85 3.33
C ASN A 256 -2.70 11.52 4.01
N PRO A 257 -2.30 11.32 5.28
CA PRO A 257 -2.57 10.07 5.98
C PRO A 257 -4.08 9.79 6.05
N GLN A 258 -4.46 8.55 5.78
CA GLN A 258 -5.81 8.08 6.02
C GLN A 258 -6.08 8.00 7.52
N LEU A 259 -7.35 8.09 7.91
CA LEU A 259 -7.75 8.07 9.32
C LEU A 259 -7.22 6.83 10.07
N ALA A 260 -7.17 5.68 9.40
CA ALA A 260 -6.76 4.41 9.97
C ALA A 260 -5.24 4.15 9.93
N ASP A 261 -4.45 4.95 9.20
CA ASP A 261 -3.05 4.60 8.89
C ASP A 261 -2.18 4.47 10.13
N GLU A 262 -2.28 5.43 11.05
CA GLU A 262 -1.49 5.40 12.27
C GLU A 262 -1.88 4.22 13.17
N ALA A 263 -3.18 3.95 13.29
CA ALA A 263 -3.70 2.83 14.05
C ALA A 263 -3.23 1.49 13.47
N ARG A 264 -3.28 1.37 12.14
CA ARG A 264 -2.83 0.19 11.38
C ARG A 264 -1.34 -0.06 11.60
N LEU A 265 -0.50 0.98 11.51
CA LEU A 265 0.94 0.85 11.75
C LEU A 265 1.25 0.50 13.21
N LYS A 266 0.56 1.12 14.19
CA LYS A 266 0.68 0.77 15.62
C LYS A 266 0.36 -0.71 15.86
N TYR A 267 -0.66 -1.23 15.17
CA TYR A 267 -0.99 -2.64 15.18
C TYR A 267 0.15 -3.51 14.61
N TYR A 268 0.73 -3.16 13.46
CA TYR A 268 1.89 -3.89 12.91
C TYR A 268 3.13 -3.84 13.82
N VAL A 269 3.37 -2.71 14.49
CA VAL A 269 4.42 -2.60 15.52
C VAL A 269 4.18 -3.61 16.64
N SER A 270 2.95 -3.71 17.15
CA SER A 270 2.60 -4.68 18.19
C SER A 270 2.89 -6.13 17.78
N GLU A 271 2.42 -6.57 16.61
CA GLU A 271 2.64 -7.95 16.14
C GLU A 271 4.14 -8.24 15.96
N THR A 272 4.89 -7.23 15.51
CA THR A 272 6.35 -7.36 15.33
C THR A 272 7.08 -7.45 16.66
N LEU A 273 6.70 -6.64 17.66
CA LEU A 273 7.21 -6.72 19.03
C LEU A 273 6.88 -8.07 19.67
N TRP A 274 5.67 -8.57 19.44
CA TRP A 274 5.26 -9.90 19.86
C TRP A 274 6.15 -10.98 19.24
N ALA A 275 6.42 -10.93 17.94
CA ALA A 275 7.34 -11.87 17.28
C ALA A 275 8.76 -11.81 17.86
N LEU A 276 9.22 -10.63 18.30
CA LEU A 276 10.52 -10.42 18.96
C LEU A 276 10.55 -10.83 20.44
N GLY A 277 9.42 -11.24 21.03
CA GLY A 277 9.32 -11.62 22.44
C GLY A 277 9.15 -10.44 23.42
N LEU A 278 8.94 -9.22 22.91
CA LEU A 278 8.68 -8.00 23.69
C LEU A 278 7.18 -7.91 24.01
N ARG A 279 6.71 -8.82 24.89
CA ARG A 279 5.27 -9.10 25.10
C ARG A 279 4.53 -7.95 25.77
N HIS A 280 5.17 -7.22 26.70
CA HIS A 280 4.54 -6.12 27.42
C HIS A 280 4.39 -4.90 26.51
N GLU A 281 5.42 -4.60 25.73
CA GLU A 281 5.40 -3.53 24.74
C GLU A 281 4.36 -3.84 23.65
N ALA A 282 4.29 -5.08 23.18
CA ALA A 282 3.23 -5.48 22.24
C ALA A 282 1.82 -5.22 22.80
N LEU A 283 1.58 -5.49 24.08
CA LEU A 283 0.30 -5.17 24.73
C LEU A 283 -0.01 -3.66 24.64
N GLU A 284 0.94 -2.81 25.05
CA GLU A 284 0.78 -1.35 25.02
C GLU A 284 0.48 -0.83 23.60
N TRP A 285 1.25 -1.28 22.61
CA TRP A 285 1.07 -0.88 21.21
C TRP A 285 -0.27 -1.36 20.64
N THR A 286 -0.76 -2.54 21.03
CA THR A 286 -2.09 -3.02 20.63
C THR A 286 -3.20 -2.14 21.21
N GLN A 287 -3.06 -1.73 22.48
CA GLN A 287 -4.02 -0.81 23.11
C GLN A 287 -4.01 0.55 22.42
N MET A 288 -2.82 1.08 22.08
CA MET A 288 -2.70 2.33 21.33
C MET A 288 -3.34 2.22 19.94
N ALA A 289 -3.16 1.11 19.22
CA ALA A 289 -3.78 0.88 17.93
C ALA A 289 -5.32 0.90 18.01
N TYR A 290 -5.90 0.20 18.99
CA TYR A 290 -7.34 0.21 19.23
C TYR A 290 -7.86 1.61 19.58
N ASN A 291 -7.20 2.29 20.52
CA ASN A 291 -7.61 3.62 20.99
C ASN A 291 -7.57 4.67 19.87
N GLU A 292 -6.67 4.54 18.90
CA GLU A 292 -6.64 5.42 17.73
C GLU A 292 -7.76 5.05 16.74
N ALA A 293 -7.92 3.77 16.42
CA ALA A 293 -8.90 3.31 15.43
C ALA A 293 -10.35 3.60 15.84
N VAL A 294 -10.68 3.45 17.13
CA VAL A 294 -12.05 3.66 17.66
C VAL A 294 -12.53 5.11 17.48
N LEU A 295 -11.60 6.08 17.34
CA LEU A 295 -11.96 7.48 17.08
C LEU A 295 -12.60 7.68 15.69
N PHE A 296 -12.33 6.76 14.76
CA PHE A 296 -12.68 6.91 13.35
C PHE A 296 -13.49 5.76 12.77
N TYR A 297 -13.70 4.66 13.49
CA TYR A 297 -14.44 3.47 13.01
C TYR A 297 -15.92 3.69 12.66
N MET A 298 -16.48 4.87 12.89
CA MET A 298 -17.81 5.26 12.42
C MET A 298 -17.78 5.96 11.06
N ARG A 299 -16.58 6.34 10.61
CA ARG A 299 -16.35 7.16 9.42
C ARG A 299 -15.83 6.33 8.26
N ASP A 300 -15.03 5.31 8.52
CA ASP A 300 -14.39 4.50 7.48
C ASP A 300 -14.23 3.03 7.87
N ASN A 301 -14.21 2.17 6.84
CA ASN A 301 -14.11 0.72 6.99
C ASN A 301 -12.73 0.27 7.50
N ALA A 302 -11.66 0.99 7.16
CA ALA A 302 -10.31 0.61 7.56
C ALA A 302 -10.14 0.73 9.09
N SER A 303 -10.66 1.80 9.68
CA SER A 303 -10.67 2.02 11.13
C SER A 303 -11.50 0.95 11.87
N VAL A 304 -12.64 0.54 11.32
CA VAL A 304 -13.43 -0.60 11.84
C VAL A 304 -12.59 -1.86 11.92
N GLU A 305 -11.92 -2.18 10.81
CA GLU A 305 -11.16 -3.41 10.70
C GLU A 305 -9.96 -3.42 11.64
N VAL A 306 -9.21 -2.31 11.71
CA VAL A 306 -8.08 -2.16 12.65
C VAL A 306 -8.56 -2.28 14.10
N ALA A 307 -9.67 -1.62 14.48
CA ALA A 307 -10.21 -1.70 15.83
C ALA A 307 -10.61 -3.14 16.20
N ARG A 308 -11.26 -3.84 15.27
CA ARG A 308 -11.68 -5.24 15.44
C ARG A 308 -10.48 -6.17 15.62
N ILE A 309 -9.48 -6.08 14.75
CA ILE A 309 -8.26 -6.89 14.82
C ILE A 309 -7.48 -6.60 16.11
N ALA A 310 -7.31 -5.32 16.47
CA ALA A 310 -6.61 -4.94 17.69
C ALA A 310 -7.29 -5.57 18.93
N MET A 311 -8.62 -5.56 19.02
CA MET A 311 -9.35 -6.23 20.10
C MET A 311 -9.19 -7.75 20.10
N GLN A 312 -9.20 -8.40 18.94
CA GLN A 312 -8.93 -9.83 18.83
C GLN A 312 -7.51 -10.18 19.32
N ASN A 313 -6.53 -9.31 19.07
CA ASN A 313 -5.17 -9.54 19.52
C ASN A 313 -4.99 -9.20 21.00
N LEU A 314 -5.65 -8.16 21.53
CA LEU A 314 -5.74 -7.94 22.97
C LEU A 314 -6.28 -9.17 23.70
N ALA A 315 -7.33 -9.81 23.17
CA ALA A 315 -7.87 -11.03 23.75
C ALA A 315 -6.82 -12.16 23.84
N LYS A 316 -6.05 -12.37 22.77
CA LYS A 316 -4.96 -13.37 22.75
C LYS A 316 -3.84 -13.01 23.73
N ILE A 317 -3.43 -11.75 23.77
CA ILE A 317 -2.36 -11.25 24.64
C ILE A 317 -2.78 -11.36 26.12
N TYR A 318 -4.00 -10.96 26.48
CA TYR A 318 -4.51 -11.10 27.84
C TYR A 318 -4.56 -12.55 28.29
N LYS A 319 -5.02 -13.45 27.42
CA LYS A 319 -5.01 -14.89 27.71
C LYS A 319 -3.59 -15.40 27.96
N HIS A 320 -2.61 -14.95 27.18
CA HIS A 320 -1.20 -15.31 27.40
C HIS A 320 -0.69 -14.87 28.77
N PHE A 321 -1.09 -13.69 29.26
CA PHE A 321 -0.77 -13.19 30.59
C PHE A 321 -1.64 -13.78 31.72
N GLY A 322 -2.51 -14.75 31.44
CA GLY A 322 -3.42 -15.35 32.43
C GLY A 322 -4.58 -14.43 32.85
N ARG A 323 -4.85 -13.36 32.10
CA ARG A 323 -5.93 -12.39 32.35
C ARG A 323 -7.21 -12.82 31.62
N GLU A 324 -7.80 -13.94 32.05
CA GLU A 324 -8.91 -14.60 31.34
C GLU A 324 -10.17 -13.73 31.21
N GLU A 325 -10.52 -12.94 32.23
CA GLU A 325 -11.68 -12.05 32.17
C GLU A 325 -11.48 -10.90 31.18
N ASP A 326 -10.29 -10.29 31.17
CA ASP A 326 -9.95 -9.25 30.19
C ASP A 326 -9.91 -9.81 28.76
N ALA A 327 -9.46 -11.06 28.61
CA ALA A 327 -9.46 -11.74 27.32
C ALA A 327 -10.87 -11.97 26.78
N LYS A 328 -11.81 -12.40 27.64
CA LYS A 328 -13.23 -12.56 27.27
C LYS A 328 -13.87 -11.23 26.90
N GLU A 329 -13.60 -10.18 27.68
CA GLU A 329 -14.14 -8.85 27.40
C GLU A 329 -13.63 -8.33 26.06
N ALA A 330 -12.32 -8.39 25.80
CA ALA A 330 -11.76 -7.97 24.51
C ALA A 330 -12.34 -8.75 23.33
N ALA A 331 -12.53 -10.07 23.47
CA ALA A 331 -13.16 -10.89 22.44
C ALA A 331 -14.63 -10.53 22.20
N LEU A 332 -15.37 -10.25 23.28
CA LEU A 332 -16.76 -9.77 23.19
C LEU A 332 -16.83 -8.42 22.48
N GLN A 333 -15.94 -7.48 22.80
CA GLN A 333 -15.87 -6.17 22.14
C GLN A 333 -15.55 -6.32 20.65
N ALA A 334 -14.59 -7.16 20.28
CA ALA A 334 -14.32 -7.47 18.87
C ALA A 334 -15.56 -7.97 18.13
N SER A 335 -16.41 -8.77 18.77
CA SER A 335 -17.65 -9.29 18.16
C SER A 335 -18.78 -8.26 18.05
N ARG A 336 -18.72 -7.18 18.84
CA ARG A 336 -19.69 -6.08 18.82
C ARG A 336 -19.39 -5.04 17.76
N ILE A 337 -18.13 -4.92 17.34
CA ILE A 337 -17.74 -4.01 16.26
C ILE A 337 -18.38 -4.49 14.95
N SER A 338 -19.30 -3.67 14.42
CA SER A 338 -19.98 -3.93 13.16
C SER A 338 -19.04 -3.67 11.99
N PRO A 339 -19.03 -4.53 10.96
CA PRO A 339 -18.32 -4.26 9.70
C PRO A 339 -18.82 -3.02 8.96
N ASP A 340 -20.04 -2.57 9.27
CA ASP A 340 -20.65 -1.35 8.73
C ASP A 340 -20.36 -0.16 9.66
N PRO A 341 -19.53 0.82 9.25
CA PRO A 341 -19.16 1.96 10.08
C PRO A 341 -20.37 2.70 10.64
N ALA A 342 -21.46 2.81 9.86
CA ALA A 342 -22.66 3.55 10.26
C ALA A 342 -23.43 2.88 11.42
N LYS A 343 -23.15 1.60 11.70
CA LYS A 343 -23.78 0.83 12.78
C LYS A 343 -22.95 0.79 14.06
N ASN A 344 -21.73 1.30 14.04
CA ASN A 344 -20.91 1.40 15.24
C ASN A 344 -21.37 2.61 16.08
N GLU A 345 -21.43 2.46 17.40
CA GLU A 345 -21.72 3.56 18.32
C GLU A 345 -20.42 4.06 18.95
N VAL A 346 -20.30 5.35 19.28
CA VAL A 346 -19.08 5.92 19.94
C VAL A 346 -18.85 5.38 21.37
N GLN A 347 -19.75 4.56 21.92
CA GLN A 347 -19.72 4.22 23.33
C GLN A 347 -18.77 3.06 23.66
N TRP A 348 -17.52 3.37 24.03
CA TRP A 348 -17.01 3.22 25.41
C TRP A 348 -15.49 3.46 25.49
N VAL A 349 -15.12 4.41 26.35
CA VAL A 349 -13.79 4.58 26.95
C VAL A 349 -13.53 3.36 27.81
N ILE A 350 -12.40 2.67 27.62
CA ILE A 350 -11.88 1.75 28.65
C ILE A 350 -11.71 2.61 29.90
N GLY A 351 -12.67 2.51 30.82
CA GLY A 351 -12.54 3.11 32.13
C GLY A 351 -11.25 2.60 32.72
N HIS A 352 -10.30 3.51 32.93
CA HIS A 352 -9.15 3.28 33.78
C HIS A 352 -9.65 2.68 35.11
N ARG A 353 -9.54 1.36 35.25
CA ARG A 353 -9.12 0.79 36.52
C ARG A 353 -7.59 0.74 36.46
N LEU A 354 -6.99 1.90 36.75
CA LEU A 354 -5.69 1.94 37.42
C LEU A 354 -5.88 1.41 38.84
#